data_AF-A0A9W7ZQ76-F1
#
_entry.id   AF-A0A9W7ZQ76-F1
#
_cell.length_a   1.000
_cell.length_b   1.000
_cell.length_c   1.000
_cell.angle_alpha   90.00
_cell.angle_beta   90.00
_cell.angle_gamma   90.00
#
_symmetry.space_group_name_H-M   'P 1'
#
loop_
_entity.id
_entity.type
_entity.pdbx_description
1 polymer ?
#
loop_
_entity_poly.entity_id
_entity_poly.type
_entity_poly.pdbx_seq_one_letter_code
_entity_poly.pdbx_strand_id
1 'polypeptide(L)' 'GKLRILYECFPMAMIMEQAGGLATTGKVRMLDVVPADIHDRSPIFLGSAEDVKEAEEYFREYDSVI' A
#
# COMPACT_ATOMS: atom_id res chain seq x y z
N GLY A 1 6.24 -7.96 -2.82
CA GLY A 1 6.58 -6.79 -3.67
C GLY A 1 8.08 -6.58 -3.72
N LYS A 2 8.56 -5.44 -4.25
CA LYS A 2 9.99 -5.12 -4.37
C LYS A 2 10.50 -4.16 -3.29
N LEU A 3 9.67 -3.18 -2.91
CA LEU A 3 10.03 -2.12 -1.96
C LEU A 3 9.94 -2.61 -0.52
N ARG A 4 10.77 -2.05 0.37
CA ARG A 4 10.87 -2.43 1.78
C ARG A 4 9.94 -1.61 2.64
N ILE A 5 9.29 -2.31 3.56
CA ILE A 5 8.22 -1.76 4.37
C ILE A 5 8.73 -0.60 5.22
N LEU A 6 9.80 -0.80 5.99
CA LEU A 6 10.23 0.16 7.00
C LEU A 6 10.79 1.48 6.44
N TYR A 7 11.52 1.44 5.32
CA TYR A 7 12.32 2.57 4.85
C TYR A 7 12.04 3.00 3.40
N GLU A 8 11.12 2.34 2.70
CA GLU A 8 10.61 2.80 1.41
C GLU A 8 9.09 3.02 1.50
N CYS A 9 8.33 2.04 1.99
CA CYS A 9 6.87 2.11 1.99
C CYS A 9 6.31 3.02 3.11
N PHE A 10 6.69 2.82 4.37
CA PHE A 10 6.16 3.59 5.50
C PHE A 10 6.44 5.09 5.39
N PRO A 11 7.66 5.56 5.06
CA PRO A 11 7.91 6.99 4.93
C PRO A 11 7.06 7.63 3.83
N MET A 12 6.93 6.96 2.68
CA MET A 12 6.12 7.46 1.55
C MET A 12 4.63 7.43 1.87
N ALA A 13 4.15 6.39 2.56
CA ALA A 13 2.76 6.29 2.99
C ALA A 13 2.40 7.39 3.99
N MET A 14 3.26 7.66 4.99
CA MET A 14 3.06 8.76 5.93
C MET A 14 2.93 10.10 5.21
N ILE A 15 3.84 10.43 4.28
CA ILE A 15 3.77 11.69 3.52
C ILE A 15 2.48 11.75 2.69
N MET A 16 2.15 10.67 1.98
CA MET A 16 1.00 10.64 1.08
C MET A 16 -0.32 10.82 1.83
N GLU A 17 -0.49 10.11 2.95
CA GLU A 17 -1.72 10.22 3.74
C GLU A 17 -1.87 11.57 4.43
N GLN A 18 -0.76 12.18 4.88
CA GLN A 18 -0.80 13.56 5.41
C GLN A 18 -1.11 14.60 4.32
N ALA A 19 -0.82 14.31 3.06
CA ALA A 19 -1.22 15.12 1.92
C ALA A 19 -2.67 14.88 1.46
N GLY A 20 -3.43 14.02 2.15
CA GLY A 20 -4.81 13.66 1.79
C GLY A 20 -4.93 12.57 0.73
N GLY A 21 -3.81 11.96 0.33
CA GLY A 21 -3.80 10.78 -0.53
C GLY A 21 -4.01 9.48 0.26
N LEU A 22 -3.87 8.35 -0.43
CA LEU A 22 -3.96 7.02 0.18
C LEU A 22 -2.69 6.21 -0.07
N ALA A 23 -2.44 5.22 0.79
CA ALA A 23 -1.38 4.24 0.63
C ALA A 23 -1.82 2.86 1.12
N THR A 24 -1.76 1.86 0.25
CA THR A 24 -2.30 0.51 0.50
C THR A 24 -1.42 -0.56 -0.14
N THR A 25 -1.46 -1.76 0.41
CA THR A 25 -0.88 -2.96 -0.21
C THR A 25 -1.78 -3.56 -1.30
N GLY A 26 -3.00 -3.03 -1.45
CA GLY A 26 -4.10 -3.61 -2.24
C GLY A 26 -5.09 -4.41 -1.38
N LYS A 27 -4.70 -4.82 -0.16
CA LYS A 27 -5.57 -5.53 0.80
C LYS A 27 -5.71 -4.84 2.14
N VAL A 28 -4.64 -4.20 2.60
CA VAL A 28 -4.56 -3.49 3.88
C VAL A 28 -3.84 -2.17 3.69
N ARG A 29 -4.25 -1.15 4.44
CA ARG A 29 -3.56 0.15 4.51
C ARG A 29 -2.09 -0.06 4.86
N MET A 30 -1.21 0.66 4.17
CA MET A 30 0.23 0.42 4.30
C MET A 30 0.72 0.61 5.74
N LEU A 31 0.26 1.65 6.45
CA LEU A 31 0.71 1.94 7.82
C LEU A 31 0.16 0.98 8.89
N ASP A 32 -0.82 0.15 8.56
CA ASP A 32 -1.36 -0.87 9.47
C ASP A 32 -0.66 -2.22 9.33
N VAL A 33 0.28 -2.35 8.37
CA VAL A 33 1.07 -3.57 8.17
C VAL A 33 2.05 -3.76 9.33
N VAL A 34 2.07 -4.97 9.91
CA VAL A 34 3.08 -5.37 10.89
C VAL A 34 4.16 -6.21 10.18
N PRO A 35 5.37 -5.67 9.94
CA PRO A 35 6.46 -6.44 9.34
C PRO A 35 7.01 -7.47 10.33
N ALA A 36 7.42 -8.63 9.83
CA ALA A 36 8.08 -9.70 10.59
C ALA A 36 9.60 -9.54 10.62
N ASP A 37 10.19 -8.92 9.59
CA ASP A 37 11.62 -8.64 9.47
C ASP A 37 11.89 -7.19 9.06
N ILE A 38 13.08 -6.68 9.42
CA ILE A 38 13.49 -5.30 9.10
C ILE A 38 13.64 -5.02 7.59
N HIS A 39 13.81 -6.06 6.77
CA HIS A 39 13.95 -5.97 5.32
C HIS A 39 12.73 -6.49 4.56
N ASP A 40 11.60 -6.69 5.25
CA ASP A 40 10.37 -7.17 4.62
C ASP A 40 9.92 -6.28 3.47
N ARG A 41 9.39 -6.93 2.44
CA ARG A 41 9.00 -6.28 1.18
C ARG A 41 7.52 -6.38 0.94
N SER A 42 6.93 -5.30 0.45
CA SER A 42 5.49 -5.24 0.14
C SER A 42 5.24 -4.62 -1.23
N PRO A 43 4.18 -5.02 -1.97
CA PRO A 43 3.61 -4.14 -2.98
C PRO A 43 3.04 -2.88 -2.30
N ILE A 44 2.94 -1.79 -3.04
CA ILE A 44 2.31 -0.56 -2.56
C ILE A 44 1.65 0.17 -3.72
N PHE A 45 0.41 0.58 -3.51
CA PHE A 45 -0.28 1.59 -4.29
C PHE A 45 -0.38 2.84 -3.42
N LEU A 46 0.04 3.99 -3.94
CA LEU A 46 -0.04 5.26 -3.23
C LEU A 46 -0.25 6.41 -4.21
N GLY A 47 -1.02 7.42 -3.83
CA GLY A 47 -1.36 8.55 -4.70
C GLY A 47 -2.70 9.19 -4.39
N SER A 48 -3.34 9.71 -5.44
CA SER A 48 -4.71 10.27 -5.37
C SER A 48 -5.67 9.27 -4.75
N ALA A 49 -6.51 9.73 -3.84
CA ALA A 49 -7.43 8.85 -3.11
C ALA A 49 -8.44 8.16 -4.03
N GLU A 50 -8.82 8.79 -5.14
CA GLU A 50 -9.76 8.21 -6.11
C GLU A 50 -9.07 7.10 -6.92
N ASP A 51 -7.91 7.39 -7.52
CA ASP A 51 -7.14 6.42 -8.32
C ASP A 51 -6.70 5.20 -7.50
N VAL A 52 -6.30 5.41 -6.23
CA VAL A 52 -5.89 4.31 -5.35
C VAL A 52 -7.08 3.41 -5.02
N LYS A 53 -8.28 3.97 -4.81
CA LYS A 53 -9.50 3.16 -4.57
C LYS A 53 -9.89 2.36 -5.80
N GLU A 54 -9.83 2.96 -6.99
CA GLU A 54 -10.06 2.25 -8.25
C GLU A 54 -9.07 1.08 -8.40
N ALA A 55 -7.79 1.30 -8.11
CA ALA A 55 -6.78 0.25 -8.12
C ALA A 55 -7.08 -0.86 -7.09
N GLU A 56 -7.56 -0.51 -5.88
CA GLU A 56 -7.99 -1.49 -4.87
C GLU A 56 -9.21 -2.31 -5.31
N GLU A 57 -10.17 -1.70 -6.02
CA GLU A 57 -11.35 -2.38 -6.55
C GLU A 57 -10.95 -3.44 -7.58
N TYR A 58 -10.13 -3.07 -8.56
CA TYR A 58 -9.58 -4.02 -9.53
C TYR A 58 -8.76 -5.11 -8.84
N PHE A 59 -7.93 -4.75 -7.87
CA PHE A 59 -7.14 -5.71 -7.13
C PHE A 59 -8.03 -6.72 -6.40
N ARG A 60 -9.11 -6.28 -5.77
CA ARG A 60 -10.07 -7.15 -5.08
C ARG A 60 -10.86 -8.05 -6.04
N GLU A 61 -11.28 -7.52 -7.18
CA GLU A 61 -12.02 -8.28 -8.18
C GLU A 61 -11.17 -9.48 -8.67
N TYR A 62 -9.93 -9.22 -9.09
CA TYR A 62 -9.08 -10.26 -9.67
C TYR A 62 -8.34 -11.14 -8.65
N ASP A 63 -8.14 -10.68 -7.40
CA ASP A 63 -7.59 -11.52 -6.32
C ASP A 63 -8.54 -12.64 -5.93
N SER A 64 -9.84 -12.50 -6.18
CA SER A 64 -10.86 -13.54 -5.90
C SER A 64 -10.98 -14.63 -6.99
N VAL A 65 -10.29 -14.44 -8.11
CA VAL A 65 -10.35 -15.34 -9.29
C VAL A 65 -9.18 -16.35 -9.29
N ILE A 66 -8.21 -16.20 -8.40
CA ILE A 66 -7.02 -17.05 -8.23
C ILE A 66 -7.11 -17.78 -6.89
#